data_AF-A0A2R9BZP8-F1
#
_entry.id   AF-A0A2R9BZP8-F1
#
_cell.length_a   1.000
_cell.length_b   1.000
_cell.length_c   1.000
_cell.angle_alpha   90.00
_cell.angle_beta   90.00
_cell.angle_gamma   90.00
#
_symmetry.space_group_name_H-M   'P 1'
#
loop_
_entity.id
_entity.type
_entity.pdbx_description
1 polymer ?
#
loop_
_entity_poly.entity_id
_entity_poly.type
_entity_poly.pdbx_seq_one_letter_code
_entity_poly.pdbx_strand_id
1 'polypeptide(L)'
;MEIYNILKLSSLKIVSRDHATELQEKLDLQHYVLPSRLQFLRKSRKQHQSCIILLFDAIKSAIRYEKTISEAWIKAIENTASVSEHKVFDLVMLFIIYSTNTQTKKYIERVLRNKIRSGCIQEQLLQSTFSVHYLVLKDMCSSILSLAQSLLHSLDQSIISFGSLLYKYAFKFFDTYCQQEVVGALVTHICSGNEAEVDTALDVLLELVVLNPSAMMMNAVFVKGILDYLDNISPQQIRKLFYVLSTLAFSKQNEASSHIQVRGNMFGKILFFFFL
;
A
#
# COMPACT_ATOMS: atom_id res chain seq x y z
N MET A 1 -20.27 3.99 22.23
CA MET A 1 -21.31 5.05 22.34
C MET A 1 -20.71 6.44 22.27
N GLU A 2 -19.57 6.71 22.93
CA GLU A 2 -18.90 8.02 22.86
C GLU A 2 -18.44 8.39 21.45
N ILE A 3 -17.81 7.51 20.68
CA ILE A 3 -17.34 7.87 19.33
C ILE A 3 -18.49 8.16 18.36
N TYR A 4 -19.56 7.37 18.41
CA TYR A 4 -20.77 7.66 17.64
C TYR A 4 -21.41 8.99 18.08
N ASN A 5 -21.39 9.30 19.37
CA ASN A 5 -21.84 10.60 19.87
C ASN A 5 -20.90 11.74 19.51
N ILE A 6 -19.58 11.54 19.44
CA ILE A 6 -18.62 12.56 19.00
C ILE A 6 -18.80 12.80 17.50
N LEU A 7 -18.93 11.75 16.69
CA LEU A 7 -19.23 11.85 15.26
C LEU A 7 -20.62 12.48 15.01
N LYS A 8 -21.61 12.16 15.84
CA LYS A 8 -22.97 12.74 15.78
C LYS A 8 -23.03 14.18 16.30
N LEU A 9 -22.17 14.54 17.26
CA LEU A 9 -22.03 15.92 17.75
C LEU A 9 -21.23 16.78 16.76
N SER A 10 -20.26 16.20 16.05
CA SER A 10 -19.57 16.86 14.93
C SER A 10 -20.46 16.97 13.70
N SER A 11 -21.43 16.09 13.48
CA SER A 11 -22.40 16.28 12.39
C SER A 11 -23.49 17.30 12.70
N LEU A 12 -23.83 17.50 13.98
CA LEU A 12 -24.78 18.50 14.45
C LEU A 12 -24.17 19.89 14.68
N LYS A 13 -22.85 20.01 14.78
CA LYS A 13 -22.11 21.29 14.83
C LYS A 13 -21.31 21.43 13.55
N ILE A 14 -21.53 22.52 12.79
CA ILE A 14 -20.72 22.86 11.61
C ILE A 14 -19.23 22.68 11.94
N VAL A 15 -18.59 21.65 11.36
CA VAL A 15 -17.24 21.19 11.74
C VAL A 15 -16.21 22.28 11.40
N SER A 16 -15.73 22.98 12.42
CA SER A 16 -14.55 23.86 12.32
C SER A 16 -13.25 23.03 12.39
N ARG A 17 -12.13 23.60 11.91
CA ARG A 17 -10.78 23.00 11.96
C ARG A 17 -10.40 22.45 13.35
N ASP A 18 -10.86 23.12 14.40
CA ASP A 18 -10.57 22.76 15.80
C ASP A 18 -11.20 21.43 16.20
N HIS A 19 -12.38 21.10 15.66
CA HIS A 19 -13.06 19.83 15.98
C HIS A 19 -12.38 18.63 15.32
N ALA A 20 -11.80 18.79 14.13
CA ALA A 20 -11.07 17.72 13.45
C ALA A 20 -9.74 17.39 14.14
N THR A 21 -9.04 18.41 14.63
CA THR A 21 -7.81 18.25 15.42
C THR A 21 -8.11 17.66 16.80
N GLU A 22 -9.19 18.10 17.47
CA GLU A 22 -9.65 17.51 18.73
C GLU A 22 -10.05 16.03 18.57
N LEU A 23 -10.73 15.69 17.46
CA LEU A 23 -11.03 14.30 17.10
C LEU A 23 -9.76 13.48 16.90
N GLN A 24 -8.77 14.02 16.20
CA GLN A 24 -7.49 13.35 15.94
C GLN A 24 -6.70 13.11 17.23
N GLU A 25 -6.67 14.06 18.16
CA GLU A 25 -6.03 13.89 19.47
C GLU A 25 -6.75 12.86 20.34
N LYS A 26 -8.09 12.89 20.39
CA LYS A 26 -8.88 11.93 21.16
C LYS A 26 -8.85 10.51 20.59
N LEU A 27 -8.62 10.38 19.28
CA LEU A 27 -8.52 9.10 18.57
C LEU A 27 -7.07 8.63 18.39
N ASP A 28 -6.10 9.20 19.11
CA ASP A 28 -4.72 8.72 19.06
C ASP A 28 -4.59 7.35 19.75
N LEU A 29 -4.88 6.30 18.98
CA LEU A 29 -4.98 4.91 19.40
C LEU A 29 -3.64 4.31 19.85
N GLN A 30 -2.53 5.06 19.75
CA GLN A 30 -1.20 4.60 20.18
C GLN A 30 -1.07 4.42 21.70
N HIS A 31 -1.98 5.00 22.49
CA HIS A 31 -1.94 4.93 23.96
C HIS A 31 -2.84 3.85 24.60
N TYR A 32 -3.60 3.06 23.83
CA TYR A 32 -4.36 1.92 24.38
C TYR A 32 -3.52 0.63 24.42
N VAL A 33 -2.39 0.67 25.13
CA VAL A 33 -1.62 -0.53 25.51
C VAL A 33 -1.73 -0.69 27.02
N LEU A 34 -2.63 -1.56 27.49
CA LEU A 34 -2.78 -1.86 28.92
C LEU A 34 -1.70 -2.87 29.40
N PRO A 35 -1.24 -2.79 30.67
CA PRO A 35 -0.13 -3.58 31.18
C PRO A 35 -0.40 -5.10 31.31
N SER A 36 0.67 -5.84 31.11
CA SER A 36 0.94 -7.28 31.19
C SER A 36 0.05 -8.19 32.06
N ARG A 37 -0.52 -9.23 31.44
CA ARG A 37 -0.49 -10.62 31.96
C ARG A 37 -0.72 -11.65 30.86
N LEU A 38 0.31 -12.46 30.63
CA LEU A 38 0.46 -13.43 29.55
C LEU A 38 -0.46 -14.63 29.76
N GLN A 39 -1.55 -14.70 28.98
CA GLN A 39 -2.30 -15.90 28.51
C GLN A 39 -3.70 -15.52 27.96
N PHE A 40 -4.22 -14.32 28.26
CA PHE A 40 -5.50 -13.78 27.75
C PHE A 40 -5.40 -13.13 26.34
N LEU A 41 -4.18 -13.00 25.80
CA LEU A 41 -3.85 -12.18 24.63
C LEU A 41 -4.52 -12.59 23.30
N ARG A 42 -4.89 -13.86 23.11
CA ARG A 42 -5.51 -14.30 21.85
C ARG A 42 -6.99 -13.93 21.73
N LYS A 43 -7.73 -13.94 22.85
CA LYS A 43 -9.14 -13.50 22.89
C LYS A 43 -9.23 -11.97 22.87
N SER A 44 -8.40 -11.28 23.64
CA SER A 44 -8.39 -9.81 23.68
C SER A 44 -7.92 -9.17 22.37
N ARG A 45 -6.94 -9.75 21.66
CA ARG A 45 -6.44 -9.20 20.39
C ARG A 45 -7.46 -9.30 19.25
N LYS A 46 -8.19 -10.41 19.14
CA LYS A 46 -9.29 -10.56 18.19
C LYS A 46 -10.43 -9.57 18.50
N GLN A 47 -10.77 -9.41 19.78
CA GLN A 47 -11.79 -8.46 20.20
C GLN A 47 -11.35 -7.00 19.95
N HIS A 48 -10.10 -6.66 20.22
CA HIS A 48 -9.53 -5.34 19.95
C HIS A 48 -9.49 -5.02 18.45
N GLN A 49 -9.05 -5.96 17.61
CA GLN A 49 -9.10 -5.82 16.15
C GLN A 49 -10.54 -5.66 15.65
N SER A 50 -11.50 -6.39 16.21
CA SER A 50 -12.92 -6.23 15.90
C SER A 50 -13.43 -4.83 16.27
N CYS A 51 -13.06 -4.29 17.44
CA CYS A 51 -13.40 -2.93 17.83
C CYS A 51 -12.80 -1.88 16.89
N ILE A 52 -11.53 -2.04 16.49
CA ILE A 52 -10.86 -1.14 15.54
C ILE A 52 -11.56 -1.17 14.18
N ILE A 53 -11.91 -2.35 13.66
CA ILE A 53 -12.63 -2.48 12.39
C ILE A 53 -13.99 -1.76 12.47
N LEU A 54 -14.78 -2.03 13.52
CA LEU A 54 -16.09 -1.37 13.70
C LEU A 54 -15.97 0.15 13.84
N LEU A 55 -14.92 0.63 14.51
CA LEU A 55 -14.62 2.06 14.60
C LEU A 55 -14.37 2.65 13.21
N PHE A 56 -13.49 2.04 12.43
CA PHE A 56 -13.20 2.52 11.09
C PHE A 56 -14.38 2.36 10.12
N ASP A 57 -15.27 1.39 10.32
CA ASP A 57 -16.52 1.29 9.57
C ASP A 57 -17.48 2.43 9.90
N ALA A 58 -17.60 2.80 11.18
CA ALA A 58 -18.37 3.97 11.59
C ALA A 58 -17.80 5.27 11.01
N ILE A 59 -16.47 5.43 11.03
CA ILE A 59 -15.77 6.58 10.44
C ILE A 59 -15.96 6.60 8.92
N LYS A 60 -15.74 5.48 8.22
CA LYS A 60 -15.97 5.33 6.77
C LYS A 60 -17.40 5.72 6.39
N SER A 61 -18.37 5.30 7.20
CA SER A 61 -19.79 5.68 7.03
C SER A 61 -19.98 7.19 7.19
N ALA A 62 -19.50 7.79 8.28
CA ALA A 62 -19.62 9.23 8.53
C ALA A 62 -19.01 10.08 7.39
N ILE A 63 -17.79 9.76 6.97
CA ILE A 63 -17.06 10.44 5.88
C ILE A 63 -17.82 10.36 4.54
N ARG A 64 -18.46 9.22 4.26
CA ARG A 64 -19.24 9.01 3.04
C ARG A 64 -20.44 9.96 2.95
N TYR A 65 -21.10 10.23 4.08
CA TYR A 65 -22.29 11.08 4.10
C TYR A 65 -21.96 12.56 4.33
N GLU A 66 -20.83 12.88 4.95
CA GLU A 66 -20.45 14.26 5.30
C GLU A 66 -19.13 14.69 4.64
N LYS A 67 -19.26 15.31 3.47
CA LYS A 67 -18.11 15.83 2.69
C LYS A 67 -17.27 16.85 3.45
N THR A 68 -17.89 17.65 4.30
CA THR A 68 -17.23 18.67 5.14
C THR A 68 -16.21 18.06 6.09
N ILE A 69 -16.50 16.89 6.67
CA ILE A 69 -15.56 16.15 7.54
C ILE A 69 -14.32 15.75 6.73
N SER A 70 -14.52 15.21 5.52
CA SER A 70 -13.42 14.80 4.65
C SER A 70 -12.48 15.98 4.35
N GLU A 71 -13.04 17.12 3.96
CA GLU A 71 -12.27 18.32 3.59
C GLU A 71 -11.54 18.92 4.80
N ALA A 72 -12.20 18.99 5.96
CA ALA A 72 -11.60 19.46 7.19
C ALA A 72 -10.40 18.59 7.60
N TRP A 73 -10.52 17.26 7.47
CA TRP A 73 -9.43 16.33 7.79
C TRP A 73 -8.23 16.49 6.87
N ILE A 74 -8.47 16.60 5.56
CA ILE A 74 -7.37 16.80 4.60
C ILE A 74 -6.67 18.13 4.86
N LYS A 75 -7.42 19.19 5.15
CA LYS A 75 -6.84 20.51 5.53
C LYS A 75 -6.08 20.45 6.85
N ALA A 76 -6.54 19.69 7.84
CA ALA A 76 -5.81 19.52 9.09
C ALA A 76 -4.42 18.92 8.81
N ILE A 77 -4.39 17.81 8.06
CA ILE A 77 -3.14 17.14 7.66
C ILE A 77 -2.25 18.05 6.80
N GLU A 78 -2.84 18.79 5.84
CA GLU A 78 -2.08 19.73 4.99
C GLU A 78 -1.36 20.80 5.84
N ASN A 79 -2.01 21.30 6.89
CA ASN A 79 -1.48 22.36 7.75
C ASN A 79 -0.52 21.87 8.85
N THR A 80 -0.47 20.57 9.15
CA THR A 80 0.49 19.98 10.12
C THR A 80 1.92 20.12 9.60
N ALA A 81 2.76 20.91 10.25
CA ALA A 81 4.09 21.24 9.72
C ALA A 81 5.20 20.30 10.21
N SER A 82 5.05 19.71 11.40
CA SER A 82 6.11 18.90 12.01
C SER A 82 6.00 17.42 11.64
N VAL A 83 7.15 16.78 11.40
CA VAL A 83 7.26 15.32 11.23
C VAL A 83 6.71 14.57 12.45
N SER A 84 6.96 15.08 13.66
CA SER A 84 6.55 14.44 14.92
C SER A 84 5.05 14.50 15.17
N GLU A 85 4.34 15.36 14.46
CA GLU A 85 2.89 15.54 14.60
C GLU A 85 2.10 14.60 13.70
N HIS A 86 2.74 14.02 12.67
CA HIS A 86 2.09 13.07 11.79
C HIS A 86 2.01 11.68 12.43
N LYS A 87 0.77 11.19 12.55
CA LYS A 87 0.46 9.92 13.21
C LYS A 87 0.01 8.87 12.21
N VAL A 88 0.10 7.60 12.62
CA VAL A 88 -0.39 6.47 11.82
C VAL A 88 -1.84 6.68 11.38
N PHE A 89 -2.65 7.27 12.25
CA PHE A 89 -4.04 7.58 12.00
C PHE A 89 -4.24 8.52 10.80
N ASP A 90 -3.33 9.46 10.57
CA ASP A 90 -3.43 10.43 9.47
C ASP A 90 -3.38 9.73 8.12
N LEU A 91 -2.44 8.79 7.96
CA LEU A 91 -2.34 7.99 6.74
C LEU A 91 -3.54 7.07 6.56
N VAL A 92 -4.05 6.46 7.63
CA VAL A 92 -5.26 5.63 7.53
C VAL A 92 -6.45 6.47 7.07
N MET A 93 -6.62 7.67 7.63
CA MET A 93 -7.68 8.59 7.25
C MET A 93 -7.52 9.08 5.80
N LEU A 94 -6.31 9.41 5.35
CA LEU A 94 -6.07 9.76 3.94
C LEU A 94 -6.48 8.62 3.01
N PHE A 95 -6.10 7.38 3.32
CA PHE A 95 -6.48 6.23 2.49
C PHE A 95 -7.99 5.96 2.50
N ILE A 96 -8.65 6.11 3.66
CA ILE A 96 -10.11 6.01 3.78
C ILE A 96 -10.79 7.06 2.90
N ILE A 97 -10.43 8.33 3.07
CA ILE A 97 -11.06 9.42 2.30
C ILE A 97 -10.79 9.20 0.81
N TYR A 98 -9.57 8.82 0.43
CA TYR A 98 -9.19 8.52 -0.97
C TYR A 98 -10.03 7.39 -1.59
N SER A 99 -10.38 6.36 -0.81
CA SER A 99 -11.20 5.24 -1.29
C SER A 99 -12.70 5.57 -1.36
N THR A 100 -13.19 6.47 -0.51
CA THR A 100 -14.63 6.79 -0.40
C THR A 100 -15.10 7.89 -1.34
N ASN A 101 -14.27 8.88 -1.66
CA ASN A 101 -14.68 10.07 -2.41
C ASN A 101 -13.77 10.32 -3.61
N THR A 102 -14.31 10.13 -4.81
CA THR A 102 -13.56 10.30 -6.06
C THR A 102 -13.16 11.75 -6.34
N GLN A 103 -13.92 12.73 -5.83
CA GLN A 103 -13.67 14.15 -6.05
C GLN A 103 -12.44 14.65 -5.28
N THR A 104 -12.13 14.04 -4.13
CA THR A 104 -11.01 14.44 -3.27
C THR A 104 -9.69 13.76 -3.65
N LYS A 105 -9.68 12.76 -4.53
CA LYS A 105 -8.48 11.99 -4.91
C LYS A 105 -7.32 12.87 -5.34
N LYS A 106 -7.56 13.81 -6.26
CA LYS A 106 -6.50 14.72 -6.77
C LYS A 106 -5.98 15.67 -5.69
N TYR A 107 -6.85 16.12 -4.80
CA TYR A 107 -6.46 16.97 -3.68
C TYR A 107 -5.59 16.19 -2.68
N ILE A 108 -5.96 14.94 -2.35
CA ILE A 108 -5.17 14.04 -1.50
C ILE A 108 -3.82 13.71 -2.14
N GLU A 109 -3.79 13.38 -3.44
CA GLU A 109 -2.54 13.14 -4.18
C GLU A 109 -1.60 14.34 -4.06
N ARG A 110 -2.10 15.58 -4.22
CA ARG A 110 -1.31 16.80 -4.07
C ARG A 110 -0.78 16.95 -2.64
N VAL A 111 -1.64 16.80 -1.63
CA VAL A 111 -1.23 16.94 -0.21
C VAL A 111 -0.18 15.89 0.15
N LEU A 112 -0.41 14.63 -0.20
CA LEU A 112 0.52 13.54 0.10
C LEU A 112 1.88 13.75 -0.58
N ARG A 113 1.91 14.14 -1.85
CA ARG A 113 3.16 14.49 -2.56
C ARG A 113 3.93 15.61 -1.85
N ASN A 114 3.24 16.65 -1.40
CA ASN A 114 3.88 17.74 -0.69
C ASN A 114 4.48 17.28 0.64
N LYS A 115 3.77 16.41 1.38
CA LYS A 115 4.25 15.85 2.65
C LYS A 115 5.40 14.87 2.50
N ILE A 116 5.45 14.12 1.41
CA ILE A 116 6.59 13.25 1.07
C ILE A 116 7.82 14.13 0.77
N ARG A 117 7.67 15.15 -0.08
CA ARG A 117 8.77 16.07 -0.43
C ARG A 117 9.33 16.83 0.77
N SER A 118 8.46 17.24 1.69
CA SER A 118 8.89 17.92 2.92
C SER A 118 9.47 16.97 3.97
N GLY A 119 9.54 15.66 3.70
CA GLY A 119 10.01 14.65 4.64
C GLY A 119 9.08 14.45 5.84
N CYS A 120 7.86 14.98 5.80
CA CYS A 120 6.86 14.87 6.87
C CYS A 120 6.22 13.49 6.93
N ILE A 121 6.03 12.85 5.78
CA ILE A 121 5.53 11.47 5.68
C ILE A 121 6.65 10.62 5.06
N GLN A 122 7.14 9.66 5.86
CA GLN A 122 8.29 8.81 5.51
C GLN A 122 7.92 7.32 5.53
N GLU A 123 8.84 6.47 5.07
CA GLU A 123 8.66 5.00 5.05
C GLU A 123 8.27 4.44 6.41
N GLN A 124 8.88 4.91 7.50
CA GLN A 124 8.61 4.40 8.85
C GLN A 124 7.14 4.58 9.26
N LEU A 125 6.55 5.73 8.91
CA LEU A 125 5.14 6.01 9.18
C LEU A 125 4.25 5.09 8.34
N LEU A 126 4.57 4.93 7.05
CA LEU A 126 3.83 4.04 6.15
C LEU A 126 3.90 2.57 6.61
N GLN A 127 5.09 2.08 6.97
CA GLN A 127 5.30 0.74 7.50
C GLN A 127 4.48 0.52 8.77
N SER A 128 4.50 1.49 9.69
CA SER A 128 3.72 1.44 10.93
C SER A 128 2.22 1.38 10.60
N THR A 129 1.73 2.20 9.67
CA THR A 129 0.34 2.20 9.23
C THR A 129 -0.11 0.86 8.69
N PHE A 130 0.65 0.25 7.77
CA PHE A 130 0.30 -1.07 7.25
C PHE A 130 0.41 -2.16 8.32
N SER A 131 1.47 -2.17 9.13
CA SER A 131 1.67 -3.22 10.13
C SER A 131 0.59 -3.25 11.23
N VAL A 132 0.04 -2.08 11.59
CA VAL A 132 -0.99 -1.96 12.64
C VAL A 132 -2.39 -2.12 12.05
N HIS A 133 -2.67 -1.50 10.90
CA HIS A 133 -4.04 -1.36 10.37
C HIS A 133 -4.31 -2.10 9.06
N TYR A 134 -3.49 -3.07 8.65
CA TYR A 134 -3.68 -3.81 7.39
C TYR A 134 -5.10 -4.38 7.22
N LEU A 135 -5.77 -4.83 8.28
CA LEU A 135 -7.14 -5.36 8.21
C LEU A 135 -8.16 -4.31 7.74
N VAL A 136 -7.96 -3.04 8.12
CA VAL A 136 -8.80 -1.93 7.68
C VAL A 136 -8.44 -1.50 6.26
N LEU A 137 -7.14 -1.50 5.94
CA LEU A 137 -6.62 -1.04 4.64
C LEU A 137 -6.89 -2.04 3.51
N LYS A 138 -7.01 -3.34 3.82
CA LYS A 138 -7.23 -4.40 2.85
C LYS A 138 -8.45 -4.15 1.96
N ASP A 139 -9.55 -3.66 2.55
CA ASP A 139 -10.79 -3.37 1.80
C ASP A 139 -10.63 -2.23 0.78
N MET A 140 -9.54 -1.49 0.85
CA MET A 140 -9.25 -0.31 0.03
C MET A 140 -8.10 -0.57 -0.96
N CYS A 141 -7.74 -1.84 -1.15
CA CYS A 141 -6.62 -2.29 -1.96
C CYS A 141 -6.59 -1.64 -3.35
N SER A 142 -7.69 -1.68 -4.12
CA SER A 142 -7.78 -1.04 -5.44
C SER A 142 -7.47 0.46 -5.42
N SER A 143 -7.90 1.16 -4.37
CA SER A 143 -7.63 2.59 -4.19
C SER A 143 -6.18 2.85 -3.80
N ILE A 144 -5.57 2.00 -2.97
CA ILE A 144 -4.15 2.08 -2.62
C ILE A 144 -3.28 1.84 -3.87
N LEU A 145 -3.61 0.86 -4.71
CA LEU A 145 -2.86 0.60 -5.95
C LEU A 145 -3.02 1.74 -6.96
N SER A 146 -4.22 2.32 -7.07
CA SER A 146 -4.45 3.52 -7.89
C SER A 146 -3.63 4.73 -7.42
N LEU A 147 -3.46 4.88 -6.10
CA LEU A 147 -2.59 5.91 -5.53
C LEU A 147 -1.12 5.62 -5.83
N ALA A 148 -0.67 4.38 -5.62
CA ALA A 148 0.70 3.94 -5.92
C ALA A 148 1.08 4.23 -7.37
N GLN A 149 0.21 3.86 -8.31
CA GLN A 149 0.35 4.15 -9.73
C GLN A 149 0.51 5.66 -9.99
N SER A 150 -0.35 6.50 -9.39
CA SER A 150 -0.22 7.96 -9.52
C SER A 150 1.16 8.43 -9.07
N LEU A 151 1.64 7.96 -7.91
CA LEU A 151 2.94 8.37 -7.36
C LEU A 151 4.12 7.91 -8.23
N LEU A 152 4.06 6.73 -8.85
CA LEU A 152 5.09 6.23 -9.77
C LEU A 152 5.22 7.04 -11.06
N HIS A 153 4.15 7.67 -11.54
CA HIS A 153 4.22 8.61 -12.68
C HIS A 153 4.88 9.97 -12.33
N SER A 154 5.42 10.13 -11.11
CA SER A 154 6.16 11.34 -10.73
C SER A 154 7.54 11.38 -11.39
N LEU A 155 8.15 12.57 -11.47
CA LEU A 155 9.57 12.74 -11.81
C LEU A 155 10.47 12.84 -10.56
N ASP A 156 9.84 12.94 -9.39
CA ASP A 156 10.52 13.13 -8.10
C ASP A 156 10.78 11.78 -7.44
N GLN A 157 12.06 11.44 -7.25
CA GLN A 157 12.48 10.14 -6.72
C GLN A 157 11.92 9.85 -5.32
N SER A 158 11.72 10.87 -4.48
CA SER A 158 11.13 10.66 -3.15
C SER A 158 9.69 10.17 -3.23
N ILE A 159 8.94 10.68 -4.20
CA ILE A 159 7.56 10.30 -4.46
C ILE A 159 7.49 8.92 -5.14
N ILE A 160 8.36 8.67 -6.12
CA ILE A 160 8.45 7.36 -6.78
C ILE A 160 8.77 6.27 -5.75
N SER A 161 9.75 6.51 -4.88
CA SER A 161 10.11 5.61 -3.78
C SER A 161 8.94 5.39 -2.82
N PHE A 162 8.16 6.42 -2.49
CA PHE A 162 6.97 6.22 -1.67
C PHE A 162 5.89 5.40 -2.39
N GLY A 163 5.71 5.59 -3.70
CA GLY A 163 4.83 4.77 -4.54
C GLY A 163 5.25 3.30 -4.58
N SER A 164 6.56 3.02 -4.70
CA SER A 164 7.09 1.66 -4.68
C SER A 164 6.84 0.96 -3.33
N LEU A 165 6.94 1.70 -2.22
CA LEU A 165 6.61 1.20 -0.89
C LEU A 165 5.13 0.82 -0.74
N LEU A 166 4.21 1.53 -1.41
CA LEU A 166 2.79 1.16 -1.39
C LEU A 166 2.57 -0.22 -2.04
N TYR A 167 3.21 -0.49 -3.19
CA TYR A 167 3.17 -1.83 -3.80
C TYR A 167 3.81 -2.88 -2.89
N LYS A 168 4.99 -2.59 -2.31
CA LYS A 168 5.68 -3.48 -1.37
C LYS A 168 4.79 -3.87 -0.18
N TYR A 169 4.20 -2.89 0.49
CA TYR A 169 3.39 -3.13 1.68
C TYR A 169 2.02 -3.72 1.35
N ALA A 170 1.40 -3.36 0.23
CA ALA A 170 0.19 -4.03 -0.24
C ALA A 170 0.44 -5.52 -0.48
N PHE A 171 1.53 -5.88 -1.18
CA PHE A 171 1.89 -7.29 -1.39
C PHE A 171 2.20 -8.03 -0.09
N LYS A 172 2.91 -7.37 0.84
CA LYS A 172 3.33 -7.95 2.12
C LYS A 172 2.15 -8.31 3.02
N PHE A 173 1.15 -7.43 3.12
CA PHE A 173 0.14 -7.50 4.18
C PHE A 173 -1.26 -7.91 3.69
N PHE A 174 -1.57 -7.75 2.41
CA PHE A 174 -2.89 -8.10 1.88
C PHE A 174 -2.96 -9.56 1.42
N ASP A 175 -4.15 -9.98 0.99
CA ASP A 175 -4.42 -11.36 0.60
C ASP A 175 -3.94 -11.67 -0.83
N THR A 176 -4.13 -12.93 -1.24
CA THR A 176 -3.68 -13.44 -2.53
C THR A 176 -4.28 -12.69 -3.71
N TYR A 177 -5.52 -12.22 -3.59
CA TYR A 177 -6.16 -11.39 -4.62
C TYR A 177 -5.43 -10.06 -4.79
N CYS A 178 -5.18 -9.33 -3.69
CA CYS A 178 -4.41 -8.09 -3.75
C CYS A 178 -2.96 -8.30 -4.19
N GLN A 179 -2.33 -9.41 -3.81
CA GLN A 179 -0.99 -9.76 -4.29
C GLN A 179 -0.96 -9.95 -5.81
N GLN A 180 -1.97 -10.61 -6.38
CA GLN A 180 -2.12 -10.74 -7.82
C GLN A 180 -2.28 -9.37 -8.50
N GLU A 181 -3.13 -8.49 -7.97
CA GLU A 181 -3.33 -7.14 -8.49
C GLU A 181 -2.04 -6.30 -8.42
N VAL A 182 -1.26 -6.41 -7.35
CA VAL A 182 0.05 -5.75 -7.22
C VAL A 182 1.00 -6.23 -8.32
N VAL A 183 1.14 -7.54 -8.51
CA VAL A 183 2.03 -8.09 -9.55
C VAL A 183 1.56 -7.70 -10.94
N GLY A 184 0.25 -7.74 -11.20
CA GLY A 184 -0.34 -7.28 -12.45
C GLY A 184 -0.02 -5.82 -12.75
N ALA A 185 -0.20 -4.93 -11.77
CA ALA A 185 0.10 -3.51 -11.91
C ALA A 185 1.59 -3.25 -12.17
N LEU A 186 2.49 -3.95 -11.45
CA LEU A 186 3.93 -3.86 -11.69
C LEU A 186 4.31 -4.34 -13.09
N VAL A 187 3.71 -5.43 -13.57
CA VAL A 187 3.92 -5.92 -14.95
C VAL A 187 3.45 -4.87 -15.96
N THR A 188 2.32 -4.20 -15.73
CA THR A 188 1.88 -3.09 -16.59
C THR A 188 2.88 -1.95 -16.61
N HIS A 189 3.41 -1.53 -15.46
CA HIS A 189 4.47 -0.52 -15.39
C HIS A 189 5.72 -0.91 -16.20
N ILE A 190 6.11 -2.19 -16.18
CA ILE A 190 7.27 -2.70 -16.93
C ILE A 190 7.00 -2.71 -18.44
N CYS A 191 5.79 -3.07 -18.87
CA CYS A 191 5.48 -3.22 -20.29
C CYS A 191 5.12 -1.89 -20.99
N SER A 192 4.67 -0.86 -20.26
CA SER A 192 4.20 0.40 -20.85
C SER A 192 4.76 1.68 -20.21
N GLY A 193 5.57 1.58 -19.16
CA GLY A 193 6.12 2.72 -18.44
C GLY A 193 7.30 3.39 -19.15
N ASN A 194 7.71 4.55 -18.64
CA ASN A 194 8.98 5.17 -19.04
C ASN A 194 10.19 4.49 -18.35
N GLU A 195 11.41 4.84 -18.74
CA GLU A 195 12.63 4.18 -18.25
C GLU A 195 12.73 4.11 -16.71
N ALA A 196 12.46 5.21 -16.00
CA ALA A 196 12.55 5.27 -14.55
C ALA A 196 11.43 4.47 -13.85
N GLU A 197 10.24 4.48 -14.44
CA GLU A 197 9.07 3.73 -13.98
C GLU A 197 9.28 2.22 -14.14
N VAL A 198 9.79 1.79 -15.30
CA VAL A 198 10.16 0.39 -15.58
C VAL A 198 11.24 -0.07 -14.61
N ASP A 199 12.28 0.75 -14.39
CA ASP A 199 13.38 0.41 -13.49
C ASP A 199 12.90 0.25 -12.04
N THR A 200 12.06 1.18 -11.57
CA THR A 200 11.46 1.10 -10.23
C THR A 200 10.55 -0.12 -10.09
N ALA A 201 9.73 -0.43 -11.09
CA ALA A 201 8.83 -1.59 -11.04
C ALA A 201 9.61 -2.92 -11.00
N LEU A 202 10.72 -3.02 -11.73
CA LEU A 202 11.63 -4.17 -11.66
C LEU A 202 12.31 -4.28 -10.29
N ASP A 203 12.72 -3.17 -9.70
CA ASP A 203 13.29 -3.16 -8.35
C ASP A 203 12.27 -3.63 -7.30
N VAL A 204 11.01 -3.20 -7.42
CA VAL A 204 9.94 -3.74 -6.57
C VAL A 204 9.79 -5.25 -6.77
N LEU A 205 9.74 -5.75 -8.02
CA LEU A 205 9.65 -7.20 -8.25
C LEU A 205 10.82 -7.96 -7.62
N LEU A 206 12.04 -7.44 -7.70
CA LEU A 206 13.21 -8.03 -7.03
C LEU A 206 13.00 -8.12 -5.52
N GLU A 207 12.53 -7.05 -4.88
CA GLU A 207 12.20 -7.05 -3.45
C GLU A 207 11.09 -8.05 -3.12
N LEU A 208 10.03 -8.13 -3.94
CA LEU A 208 8.89 -9.01 -3.69
C LEU A 208 9.27 -10.50 -3.75
N VAL A 209 10.15 -10.88 -4.70
CA VAL A 209 10.64 -12.26 -4.82
C VAL A 209 11.44 -12.68 -3.59
N VAL A 210 12.20 -11.76 -2.98
CA VAL A 210 12.90 -12.02 -1.71
C VAL A 210 11.92 -12.03 -0.53
N LEU A 211 10.94 -11.13 -0.53
CA LEU A 211 10.00 -10.92 0.57
C LEU A 211 9.06 -12.12 0.78
N ASN A 212 8.48 -12.66 -0.29
CA ASN A 212 7.62 -13.85 -0.23
C ASN A 212 7.67 -14.62 -1.57
N PRO A 213 8.68 -15.52 -1.73
CA PRO A 213 8.87 -16.28 -2.95
C PRO A 213 7.65 -17.14 -3.32
N SER A 214 6.98 -17.74 -2.32
CA SER A 214 5.82 -18.60 -2.56
C SER A 214 4.65 -17.81 -3.16
N ALA A 215 4.33 -16.62 -2.63
CA ALA A 215 3.29 -15.77 -3.19
C ALA A 215 3.67 -15.21 -4.57
N MET A 216 4.94 -14.87 -4.79
CA MET A 216 5.40 -14.47 -6.12
C MET A 216 5.33 -15.61 -7.14
N MET A 217 5.64 -16.84 -6.74
CA MET A 217 5.54 -18.02 -7.61
C MET A 217 4.09 -18.28 -8.06
N MET A 218 3.10 -18.05 -7.20
CA MET A 218 1.68 -18.13 -7.57
C MET A 218 1.31 -17.17 -8.71
N ASN A 219 2.04 -16.05 -8.82
CA ASN A 219 1.82 -15.00 -9.81
C ASN A 219 2.85 -15.01 -10.96
N ALA A 220 3.70 -16.04 -11.05
CA ALA A 220 4.81 -16.08 -12.00
C ALA A 220 4.38 -16.07 -13.47
N VAL A 221 3.14 -16.45 -13.78
CA VAL A 221 2.59 -16.39 -15.15
C VAL A 221 2.58 -14.95 -15.66
N PHE A 222 2.25 -13.97 -14.81
CA PHE A 222 2.26 -12.55 -15.17
C PHE A 222 3.69 -12.07 -15.47
N VAL A 223 4.65 -12.41 -14.60
CA VAL A 223 6.07 -12.04 -14.78
C VAL A 223 6.66 -12.67 -16.04
N LYS A 224 6.29 -13.92 -16.35
CA LYS A 224 6.68 -14.58 -17.61
C LYS A 224 6.16 -13.82 -18.83
N GLY A 225 4.98 -13.22 -18.76
CA GLY A 225 4.39 -12.44 -19.85
C GLY A 225 5.23 -11.24 -20.28
N ILE A 226 6.09 -10.71 -19.40
CA ILE A 226 7.02 -9.61 -19.75
C ILE A 226 7.98 -10.03 -20.87
N LEU A 227 8.29 -11.33 -21.01
CA LEU A 227 9.21 -11.83 -22.03
C LEU A 227 8.71 -11.61 -23.47
N ASP A 228 7.43 -11.31 -23.65
CA ASP A 228 6.86 -11.01 -24.96
C ASP A 228 6.99 -9.50 -25.30
N TYR A 229 7.56 -8.70 -24.40
CA TYR A 229 7.76 -7.24 -24.52
C TYR A 229 9.24 -6.82 -24.38
N LEU A 230 10.19 -7.75 -24.57
CA LEU A 230 11.63 -7.47 -24.37
C LEU A 230 12.17 -6.36 -25.26
N ASP A 231 11.58 -6.15 -26.45
CA ASP A 231 12.00 -5.11 -27.40
C ASP A 231 11.89 -3.68 -26.82
N ASN A 232 11.05 -3.48 -25.80
CA ASN A 232 10.85 -2.19 -25.14
C ASN A 232 11.69 -2.00 -23.87
N ILE A 233 12.53 -2.97 -23.52
CA ILE A 233 13.23 -3.02 -22.23
C ILE A 233 14.75 -2.88 -22.45
N SER A 234 15.41 -2.05 -21.65
CA SER A 234 16.85 -1.82 -21.79
C SER A 234 17.67 -3.05 -21.35
N PRO A 235 18.91 -3.24 -21.83
CA PRO A 235 19.75 -4.36 -21.39
C PRO A 235 20.00 -4.42 -19.87
N GLN A 236 19.95 -3.28 -19.18
CA GLN A 236 20.08 -3.25 -17.72
C GLN A 236 18.82 -3.80 -17.04
N GLN A 237 17.66 -3.41 -17.53
CA GLN A 237 16.35 -3.87 -17.05
C GLN A 237 16.11 -5.35 -17.39
N ILE A 238 16.56 -5.81 -18.57
CA ILE A 238 16.54 -7.24 -18.93
C ILE A 238 17.32 -8.06 -17.89
N ARG A 239 18.51 -7.62 -17.47
CA ARG A 239 19.27 -8.32 -16.41
C ARG A 239 18.47 -8.43 -15.11
N LYS A 240 17.80 -7.35 -14.67
CA LYS A 240 16.90 -7.37 -13.49
C LYS A 240 15.77 -8.38 -13.68
N LEU A 241 15.10 -8.37 -14.83
CA LEU A 241 14.01 -9.29 -15.16
C LEU A 241 14.47 -10.76 -15.13
N PHE A 242 15.60 -11.09 -15.75
CA PHE A 242 16.12 -12.46 -15.74
C PHE A 242 16.59 -12.88 -14.34
N TYR A 243 17.03 -11.95 -13.50
CA TYR A 243 17.29 -12.24 -12.08
C TYR A 243 15.99 -12.59 -11.32
N VAL A 244 14.91 -11.83 -11.52
CA VAL A 244 13.58 -12.15 -10.95
C VAL A 244 13.13 -13.56 -11.39
N LEU A 245 13.16 -13.82 -12.70
CA LEU A 245 12.74 -15.09 -13.29
C LEU A 245 13.59 -16.27 -12.79
N SER A 246 14.91 -16.14 -12.82
CA SER A 246 15.80 -17.19 -12.31
C SER A 246 15.55 -17.47 -10.83
N THR A 247 15.43 -16.44 -10.00
CA THR A 247 15.15 -16.61 -8.56
C THR A 247 13.84 -17.38 -8.34
N LEU A 248 12.79 -17.11 -9.13
CA LEU A 248 11.55 -17.86 -9.07
C LEU A 248 11.71 -19.31 -9.55
N ALA A 249 12.42 -19.51 -10.67
CA ALA A 249 12.65 -20.82 -11.27
C ALA A 249 13.43 -21.77 -10.35
N PHE A 250 14.42 -21.26 -9.63
CA PHE A 250 15.29 -22.03 -8.74
C PHE A 250 14.82 -22.09 -7.28
N SER A 251 13.71 -21.43 -6.93
CA SER A 251 13.20 -21.44 -5.55
C SER A 251 12.74 -22.85 -5.13
N LYS A 252 13.39 -23.44 -4.12
CA LYS A 252 13.17 -24.85 -3.71
C LYS A 252 11.83 -25.13 -2.99
N GLN A 253 11.01 -24.11 -2.74
CA GLN A 253 9.88 -24.20 -1.80
C GLN A 253 8.53 -24.63 -2.41
N ASN A 254 8.35 -24.62 -3.74
CA ASN A 254 7.06 -24.92 -4.38
C ASN A 254 7.18 -26.03 -5.45
N GLU A 255 7.25 -27.28 -5.01
CA GLU A 255 7.14 -28.49 -5.88
C GLU A 255 5.67 -28.86 -6.15
N ALA A 256 4.82 -27.89 -6.50
CA ALA A 256 3.46 -28.17 -6.96
C ALA A 256 3.42 -28.29 -8.49
N SER A 257 2.71 -29.30 -9.00
CA SER A 257 2.78 -29.78 -10.40
C SER A 257 2.47 -28.73 -11.47
N SER A 258 1.62 -27.73 -11.21
CA SER A 258 1.30 -26.64 -12.14
C SER A 258 2.45 -25.63 -12.32
N HIS A 259 3.33 -25.49 -11.33
CA HIS A 259 4.48 -24.58 -11.38
C HIS A 259 5.68 -25.18 -12.11
N ILE A 260 5.74 -26.51 -12.25
CA ILE A 260 6.84 -27.21 -12.93
C ILE A 260 6.90 -26.80 -14.40
N GLN A 261 5.76 -26.66 -15.08
CA GLN A 261 5.71 -26.27 -16.49
C GLN A 261 6.05 -24.78 -16.71
N VAL A 262 5.65 -23.91 -15.77
CA VAL A 262 6.04 -22.49 -15.79
C VAL A 262 7.56 -22.36 -15.60
N ARG A 263 8.13 -23.12 -14.66
CA ARG A 263 9.59 -23.19 -14.44
C ARG A 263 10.30 -23.72 -15.67
N GLY A 264 9.96 -24.90 -16.18
CA GLY A 264 10.63 -25.51 -17.34
C GLY A 264 10.69 -24.59 -18.56
N ASN A 265 9.60 -23.85 -18.83
CA ASN A 265 9.58 -22.85 -19.90
C ASN A 265 10.44 -21.62 -19.58
N MET A 266 10.47 -21.18 -18.32
CA MET A 266 11.32 -20.09 -17.87
C MET A 266 12.81 -20.47 -17.96
N PHE A 267 13.16 -21.70 -17.58
CA PHE A 267 14.48 -22.30 -17.75
C PHE A 267 14.94 -22.27 -19.22
N GLY A 268 14.10 -22.73 -20.16
CA GLY A 268 14.43 -22.72 -21.58
C GLY A 268 14.74 -21.32 -22.12
N LYS A 269 13.91 -20.32 -21.79
CA LYS A 269 14.15 -18.92 -22.19
C LYS A 269 15.37 -18.30 -21.50
N ILE A 270 15.64 -18.64 -20.22
CA ILE A 270 16.84 -18.21 -19.48
C ILE A 270 18.11 -18.76 -20.14
N LEU A 271 18.17 -20.07 -20.40
CA LEU A 271 19.33 -20.68 -21.06
C LEU A 271 19.56 -20.09 -22.45
N PHE A 272 18.50 -19.86 -23.23
CA PHE A 272 18.64 -19.23 -24.55
C PHE A 272 19.29 -17.85 -24.48
N PHE A 273 18.95 -17.04 -23.49
CA PHE A 273 19.49 -15.68 -23.34
C PHE A 273 20.93 -15.64 -22.79
N PHE A 274 21.34 -16.63 -21.99
CA PHE A 274 22.71 -16.69 -21.46
C PHE A 274 23.72 -17.36 -22.41
N PHE A 275 23.26 -18.09 -23.42
CA PHE A 275 24.10 -18.84 -24.37
C PHE A 275 24.11 -18.29 -25.81
N LEU A 276 23.52 -17.12 -26.03
CA LEU A 276 23.62 -16.30 -27.26
C LEU A 276 24.30 -14.97 -26.94
#